data_AF-A0A2R7P8D0-F1
#
_entry.id   AF-A0A2R7P8D0-F1
#
_cell.length_a   1.000
_cell.length_b   1.000
_cell.length_c   1.000
_cell.angle_alpha   90.00
_cell.angle_beta   90.00
_cell.angle_gamma   90.00
#
_symmetry.space_group_name_H-M   'P 1'
#
loop_
_entity.id
_entity.type
_entity.pdbx_description
1 polymer ?
#
loop_
_entity_poly.entity_id
_entity_poly.type
_entity_poly.pdbx_seq_one_letter_code
_entity_poly.pdbx_strand_id
1 'polypeptide(L)'
;MKIYYHLMLFVCFINTGILQAQTSYPQNYFRNPLNIPMQLAANFGAVRTNHFHMGLDLRTNSQENLPVLAVAEGYVSRIKVERYGFGNAVYITHPNGYTTVYAHLNKYFSKLDEYVKEKQYKDEKWEQDITFQPGQFPVEKGQQIALSGNTGGSAGPHLHFEIRDTKTEECLNPLLFGFAIPDTVAPVISGLYWYDRRFSTYEPGANGIAVKKAGNIYTSNFVQVNSPEISFAIKAVDKANQGFNLGIYNAELLMDGKLIYSFKIDKIHYDDTRYINGCIDYTKFFRDKMGIQHLSDLPGMKLQNYSLPNSTGIIKLQDENVHTIEIILKDVKGNTSRLTTKLQLNKTSEKISSTGKTVMPNEGKTISTENAEINFSKNAVYDAVNFNAYEKPETDPGAGSNSIVLHSPYIPVQNEYTLKIKPNRKLSNTEKDKAVILLDYGSDKNIVKVKWNGDWAEGKFNRLGTAKLLIDNNLPSVSSDWAEGVLVNNSSLLLKGTTKVGDIVSFRAELDGKWLRFARIKDNFNYTFDEKCPKGSGSHTLKVTTVNTAGNTNTQTFTFQR
;
A
#
# COMPACT_ATOMS: atom_id res chain seq x y z
N MET A 1 61.10 -50.34 29.53
CA MET A 1 60.29 -50.23 30.77
C MET A 1 59.70 -48.84 30.78
N LYS A 2 58.35 -48.71 30.65
CA LYS A 2 57.46 -47.58 31.00
C LYS A 2 57.84 -46.14 30.54
N ILE A 3 56.98 -45.20 30.13
CA ILE A 3 55.60 -45.04 29.66
C ILE A 3 55.44 -43.49 29.56
N TYR A 4 55.00 -43.00 28.40
CA TYR A 4 54.05 -41.90 28.13
C TYR A 4 54.21 -40.41 28.55
N TYR A 5 54.20 -39.56 27.50
CA TYR A 5 53.35 -38.38 27.17
C TYR A 5 53.24 -37.18 28.14
N HIS A 6 53.34 -35.96 27.57
CA HIS A 6 52.24 -34.97 27.54
C HIS A 6 52.53 -33.86 26.50
N LEU A 7 51.79 -33.88 25.38
CA LEU A 7 51.61 -32.76 24.47
C LEU A 7 50.20 -32.22 24.76
N MET A 8 50.11 -31.04 25.35
CA MET A 8 48.84 -30.43 25.73
C MET A 8 48.37 -29.51 24.61
N LEU A 9 47.41 -29.99 23.82
CA LEU A 9 46.65 -29.22 22.82
C LEU A 9 45.51 -28.52 23.56
N PHE A 10 45.58 -27.20 23.70
CA PHE A 10 44.48 -26.38 24.22
C PHE A 10 43.47 -26.15 23.07
N VAL A 11 42.39 -26.93 23.05
CA VAL A 11 41.22 -26.67 22.20
C VAL A 11 40.30 -25.73 22.99
N CYS A 12 40.32 -24.44 22.67
CA CYS A 12 39.30 -23.50 23.13
C CYS A 12 38.01 -23.74 22.34
N PHE A 13 37.04 -24.41 22.96
CA PHE A 13 35.65 -24.39 22.51
C PHE A 13 35.08 -22.97 22.68
N ILE A 14 35.06 -22.20 21.61
CA ILE A 14 34.27 -20.96 21.54
C ILE A 14 32.83 -21.40 21.27
N ASN A 15 32.03 -21.53 22.34
CA ASN A 15 30.58 -21.54 22.23
C ASN A 15 30.13 -20.15 21.74
N THR A 16 29.98 -19.97 20.44
CA THR A 16 29.25 -18.84 19.88
C THR A 16 27.76 -19.06 20.14
N GLY A 17 27.31 -18.72 21.34
CA GLY A 17 25.90 -18.48 21.59
C GLY A 17 25.48 -17.29 20.72
N ILE A 18 24.71 -17.55 19.67
CA ILE A 18 24.01 -16.50 18.93
C ILE A 18 22.98 -15.93 19.90
N LEU A 19 23.36 -14.89 20.64
CA LEU A 19 22.42 -13.99 21.28
C LEU A 19 21.60 -13.37 20.15
N GLN A 20 20.37 -13.85 19.95
CA GLN A 20 19.40 -13.06 19.22
C GLN A 20 19.16 -11.80 20.05
N ALA A 21 19.78 -10.70 19.61
CA ALA A 21 19.52 -9.40 20.19
C ALA A 21 18.05 -9.08 19.96
N GLN A 22 17.22 -9.23 21.00
CA GLN A 22 15.87 -8.73 20.98
C GLN A 22 15.99 -7.20 20.96
N THR A 23 15.57 -6.58 19.86
CA THR A 23 15.59 -5.11 19.73
C THR A 23 14.72 -4.52 20.83
N SER A 24 15.35 -3.87 21.81
CA SER A 24 14.64 -3.18 22.88
C SER A 24 14.25 -1.78 22.37
N TYR A 25 12.98 -1.59 22.04
CA TYR A 25 12.45 -0.29 21.66
C TYR A 25 12.28 0.61 22.90
N PRO A 26 12.53 1.93 22.79
CA PRO A 26 12.36 2.84 23.91
C PRO A 26 10.89 2.94 24.33
N GLN A 27 10.59 2.69 25.60
CA GLN A 27 9.21 2.62 26.10
C GLN A 27 8.64 3.97 26.58
N ASN A 28 9.49 4.92 26.96
CA ASN A 28 9.06 6.20 27.56
C ASN A 28 9.62 7.45 26.84
N TYR A 29 10.27 7.25 25.68
CA TYR A 29 10.90 8.34 24.94
C TYR A 29 9.86 9.19 24.20
N PHE A 30 8.88 8.55 23.55
CA PHE A 30 7.85 9.24 22.77
C PHE A 30 6.60 9.52 23.61
N ARG A 31 6.09 10.75 23.55
CA ARG A 31 4.76 11.08 24.08
C ARG A 31 3.67 10.85 23.03
N ASN A 32 2.41 10.87 23.47
CA ASN A 32 1.26 10.92 22.57
C ASN A 32 1.36 12.12 21.59
N PRO A 33 1.20 11.92 20.27
CA PRO A 33 1.27 13.00 19.29
C PRO A 33 0.06 13.95 19.32
N LEU A 34 -0.99 13.62 20.08
CA LEU A 34 -2.19 14.43 20.29
C LEU A 34 -2.39 14.75 21.79
N ASN A 35 -3.23 15.75 22.09
CA ASN A 35 -3.66 16.08 23.45
C ASN A 35 -4.98 15.39 23.86
N ILE A 36 -5.33 14.30 23.19
CA ILE A 36 -6.49 13.45 23.50
C ILE A 36 -6.03 12.00 23.68
N PRO A 37 -6.75 11.16 24.44
CA PRO A 37 -6.39 9.74 24.57
C PRO A 37 -6.21 9.06 23.21
N MET A 38 -5.15 8.26 23.06
CA MET A 38 -4.91 7.53 21.83
C MET A 38 -5.97 6.46 21.62
N GLN A 39 -6.66 6.52 20.48
CA GLN A 39 -7.59 5.50 20.04
C GLN A 39 -7.30 5.15 18.58
N LEU A 40 -7.27 3.87 18.28
CA LEU A 40 -6.91 3.38 16.95
C LEU A 40 -8.14 3.31 16.03
N ALA A 41 -7.98 3.79 14.80
CA ALA A 41 -8.79 3.43 13.66
C ALA A 41 -8.15 2.30 12.84
N ALA A 42 -6.82 2.24 12.82
CA ALA A 42 -6.03 1.16 12.22
C ALA A 42 -4.66 1.07 12.90
N ASN A 43 -4.08 -0.13 12.92
CA ASN A 43 -2.74 -0.41 13.44
C ASN A 43 -1.73 -0.70 12.30
N PHE A 44 -0.46 -0.80 12.68
CA PHE A 44 0.61 -1.19 11.78
C PHE A 44 0.39 -2.61 11.25
N GLY A 45 0.67 -2.84 9.97
CA GLY A 45 0.50 -4.15 9.33
C GLY A 45 -0.94 -4.48 8.95
N ALA A 46 -1.92 -3.61 9.23
CA ALA A 46 -3.29 -3.82 8.79
C ALA A 46 -3.38 -3.96 7.27
N VAL A 47 -4.23 -4.89 6.82
CA VAL A 47 -4.40 -5.22 5.40
C VAL A 47 -5.12 -4.08 4.66
N ARG A 48 -4.44 -3.46 3.71
CA ARG A 48 -5.02 -2.49 2.77
C ARG A 48 -4.89 -3.00 1.34
N THR A 49 -5.61 -2.34 0.43
CA THR A 49 -5.52 -2.60 -1.02
C THR A 49 -4.08 -2.38 -1.49
N ASN A 50 -3.37 -3.46 -1.82
CA ASN A 50 -1.98 -3.48 -2.35
C ASN A 50 -0.88 -2.92 -1.43
N HIS A 51 -1.11 -2.71 -0.15
CA HIS A 51 -0.07 -2.28 0.78
C HIS A 51 -0.42 -2.65 2.22
N PHE A 52 0.59 -2.78 3.08
CA PHE A 52 0.41 -2.74 4.53
C PHE A 52 0.13 -1.32 4.99
N HIS A 53 -0.66 -1.20 6.04
CA HIS A 53 -0.75 0.05 6.78
C HIS A 53 0.56 0.29 7.56
N MET A 54 1.29 1.36 7.25
CA MET A 54 2.68 1.56 7.69
C MET A 54 2.83 2.36 8.99
N GLY A 55 1.72 2.61 9.69
CA GLY A 55 1.70 3.37 10.94
C GLY A 55 0.46 3.09 11.78
N LEU A 56 0.09 4.06 12.61
CA LEU A 56 -1.17 4.09 13.35
C LEU A 56 -2.07 5.17 12.77
N ASP A 57 -3.35 4.84 12.57
CA ASP A 57 -4.37 5.85 12.33
C ASP A 57 -5.01 6.18 13.68
N LEU A 58 -4.68 7.36 14.21
CA LEU A 58 -5.18 7.86 15.48
C LEU A 58 -6.45 8.67 15.27
N ARG A 59 -7.51 8.30 15.97
CA ARG A 59 -8.81 8.96 15.89
C ARG A 59 -8.71 10.39 16.41
N THR A 60 -9.32 11.33 15.68
CA THR A 60 -9.51 12.73 16.11
C THR A 60 -10.96 13.00 16.49
N ASN A 61 -11.74 11.97 16.83
CA ASN A 61 -13.17 12.07 17.14
C ASN A 61 -13.99 12.83 16.08
N SER A 62 -13.67 12.57 14.80
CA SER A 62 -14.29 13.22 13.64
C SER A 62 -14.02 14.74 13.55
N GLN A 63 -12.97 15.24 14.21
CA GLN A 63 -12.57 16.63 14.17
C GLN A 63 -11.30 16.82 13.33
N GLU A 64 -11.25 17.92 12.59
CA GLU A 64 -10.02 18.45 12.00
C GLU A 64 -9.46 19.57 12.88
N ASN A 65 -8.23 19.96 12.62
CA ASN A 65 -7.52 21.05 13.27
C ASN A 65 -7.24 20.85 14.77
N LEU A 66 -7.08 19.61 15.21
CA LEU A 66 -6.51 19.35 16.53
C LEU A 66 -5.00 19.64 16.51
N PRO A 67 -4.42 20.19 17.59
CA PRO A 67 -2.98 20.34 17.70
C PRO A 67 -2.27 18.98 17.58
N VAL A 68 -1.39 18.88 16.57
CA VAL A 68 -0.45 17.77 16.41
C VAL A 68 0.89 18.20 16.95
N LEU A 69 1.50 17.34 17.74
CA LEU A 69 2.61 17.69 18.60
C LEU A 69 3.81 16.76 18.36
N ALA A 70 5.02 17.30 18.46
CA ALA A 70 6.24 16.51 18.40
C ALA A 70 6.25 15.48 19.54
N VAL A 71 6.49 14.21 19.21
CA VAL A 71 6.49 13.12 20.20
C VAL A 71 7.78 13.10 21.02
N ALA A 72 8.85 13.71 20.51
CA ALA A 72 10.12 13.94 21.18
C ALA A 72 10.84 15.12 20.52
N GLU A 73 11.92 15.58 21.16
CA GLU A 73 12.82 16.58 20.62
C GLU A 73 13.54 16.11 19.35
N GLY A 74 13.89 17.05 18.48
CA GLY A 74 14.55 16.78 17.22
C GLY A 74 14.53 17.98 16.28
N TYR A 75 14.51 17.72 14.98
CA TYR A 75 14.28 18.75 13.97
C TYR A 75 13.37 18.21 12.87
N VAL A 76 12.59 19.11 12.26
CA VAL A 76 11.84 18.76 11.05
C VAL A 76 12.85 18.49 9.94
N SER A 77 12.95 17.25 9.50
CA SER A 77 13.93 16.78 8.52
C SER A 77 13.37 16.73 7.10
N ARG A 78 12.05 16.58 6.96
CA ARG A 78 11.36 16.58 5.67
C ARG A 78 9.92 17.04 5.80
N ILE A 79 9.40 17.69 4.76
CA ILE A 79 7.95 17.79 4.55
C ILE A 79 7.57 17.22 3.19
N LYS A 80 6.31 16.80 3.08
CA LYS A 80 5.71 16.37 1.82
C LYS A 80 4.36 17.05 1.63
N VAL A 81 4.09 17.55 0.42
CA VAL A 81 2.80 18.09 -0.02
C VAL A 81 2.46 17.40 -1.33
N GLU A 82 1.40 16.60 -1.33
CA GLU A 82 0.98 15.81 -2.50
C GLU A 82 -0.55 15.67 -2.57
N ARG A 83 -1.07 15.42 -3.78
CA ARG A 83 -2.51 15.21 -4.02
C ARG A 83 -3.06 13.97 -3.32
N TYR A 84 -2.29 12.89 -3.32
CA TYR A 84 -2.67 11.57 -2.78
C TYR A 84 -1.70 11.15 -1.66
N GLY A 85 -1.74 9.91 -1.21
CA GLY A 85 -0.82 9.43 -0.17
C GLY A 85 -1.01 10.20 1.13
N PHE A 86 0.06 10.79 1.64
CA PHE A 86 0.04 11.47 2.94
C PHE A 86 -0.63 12.85 2.93
N GLY A 87 -0.86 13.44 1.76
CA GLY A 87 -1.28 14.84 1.69
C GLY A 87 -0.16 15.76 2.18
N ASN A 88 -0.43 16.54 3.22
CA ASN A 88 0.60 17.27 3.94
C ASN A 88 1.17 16.40 5.06
N ALA A 89 2.49 16.26 5.08
CA ALA A 89 3.20 15.52 6.12
C ALA A 89 4.44 16.22 6.63
N VAL A 90 4.73 16.00 7.92
CA VAL A 90 5.95 16.42 8.60
C VAL A 90 6.72 15.20 9.05
N TYR A 91 8.03 15.20 8.82
CA TYR A 91 8.98 14.20 9.31
C TYR A 91 9.88 14.87 10.33
N ILE A 92 10.04 14.27 11.50
CA ILE A 92 10.93 14.76 12.55
C ILE A 92 11.99 13.69 12.80
N THR A 93 13.26 14.04 12.60
CA THR A 93 14.39 13.17 12.95
C THR A 93 14.84 13.46 14.37
N HIS A 94 14.95 12.40 15.17
CA HIS A 94 15.27 12.47 16.58
C HIS A 94 16.73 12.05 16.85
N PRO A 95 17.36 12.57 17.92
CA PRO A 95 18.73 12.20 18.29
C PRO A 95 18.94 10.71 18.58
N ASN A 96 17.87 9.97 18.91
CA ASN A 96 17.94 8.55 19.24
C ASN A 96 17.93 7.60 18.02
N GLY A 97 18.01 8.14 16.79
CA GLY A 97 18.10 7.34 15.57
C GLY A 97 16.76 6.92 14.96
N TYR A 98 15.65 7.50 15.43
CA TYR A 98 14.32 7.32 14.82
C TYR A 98 13.82 8.60 14.15
N THR A 99 12.98 8.41 13.13
CA THR A 99 12.22 9.47 12.48
C THR A 99 10.73 9.24 12.72
N THR A 100 9.99 10.26 13.13
CA THR A 100 8.52 10.18 13.26
C THR A 100 7.85 10.91 12.11
N VAL A 101 6.74 10.38 11.62
CA VAL A 101 5.98 10.93 10.50
C VAL A 101 4.56 11.24 10.93
N TYR A 102 4.07 12.41 10.54
CA TYR A 102 2.73 12.91 10.84
C TYR A 102 2.08 13.31 9.53
N ALA A 103 0.97 12.68 9.17
CA ALA A 103 0.34 12.87 7.86
C ALA A 103 -1.13 13.26 7.96
N HIS A 104 -1.72 13.57 6.80
CA HIS A 104 -3.07 14.10 6.63
C HIS A 104 -3.29 15.47 7.29
N LEU A 105 -2.25 16.29 7.39
CA LEU A 105 -2.27 17.56 8.12
C LEU A 105 -2.95 18.69 7.33
N ASN A 106 -3.64 19.61 8.00
CA ASN A 106 -4.20 20.78 7.33
C ASN A 106 -3.20 21.94 7.19
N LYS A 107 -2.36 22.14 8.21
CA LYS A 107 -1.45 23.28 8.28
C LYS A 107 -0.24 23.00 9.18
N TYR A 108 0.93 23.50 8.80
CA TYR A 108 2.13 23.42 9.63
C TYR A 108 2.17 24.57 10.66
N PHE A 109 3.09 24.52 11.63
CA PHE A 109 3.35 25.67 12.50
C PHE A 109 3.89 26.86 11.70
N SER A 110 3.61 28.09 12.16
CA SER A 110 3.69 29.30 11.34
C SER A 110 5.00 29.47 10.56
N LYS A 111 6.16 29.30 11.20
CA LYS A 111 7.47 29.47 10.56
C LYS A 111 7.71 28.45 9.43
N LEU A 112 7.30 27.20 9.61
CA LEU A 112 7.45 26.16 8.59
C LEU A 112 6.42 26.33 7.47
N ASP A 113 5.19 26.71 7.81
CA ASP A 113 4.11 26.96 6.84
C ASP A 113 4.46 28.11 5.87
N GLU A 114 5.01 29.21 6.41
CA GLU A 114 5.48 30.35 5.62
C GLU A 114 6.62 29.95 4.68
N TYR A 115 7.62 29.21 5.18
CA TYR A 115 8.72 28.72 4.34
C TYR A 115 8.21 27.84 3.19
N VAL A 116 7.30 26.91 3.46
CA VAL A 116 6.72 26.03 2.43
C VAL A 116 5.95 26.85 1.40
N LYS A 117 5.14 27.83 1.84
CA LYS A 117 4.42 28.75 0.95
C LYS A 117 5.38 29.52 0.03
N GLU A 118 6.44 30.11 0.59
CA GLU A 118 7.45 30.85 -0.20
C GLU A 118 8.14 29.93 -1.21
N LYS A 119 8.50 28.71 -0.81
CA LYS A 119 9.11 27.72 -1.69
C LYS A 119 8.18 27.30 -2.82
N GLN A 120 6.89 27.08 -2.55
CA GLN A 120 5.88 26.78 -3.58
C GLN A 120 5.76 27.89 -4.63
N TYR A 121 5.75 29.16 -4.20
CA TYR A 121 5.73 30.30 -5.12
C TYR A 121 7.03 30.45 -5.89
N LYS A 122 8.18 30.28 -5.24
CA LYS A 122 9.50 30.35 -5.90
C LYS A 122 9.65 29.29 -6.99
N ASP A 123 9.17 28.08 -6.72
CA ASP A 123 9.26 26.95 -7.66
C ASP A 123 8.08 26.91 -8.65
N GLU A 124 7.08 27.77 -8.48
CA GLU A 124 5.78 27.73 -9.16
C GLU A 124 5.15 26.32 -9.16
N LYS A 125 5.27 25.63 -8.02
CA LYS A 125 4.89 24.23 -7.86
C LYS A 125 4.23 24.00 -6.50
N TRP A 126 2.98 23.55 -6.53
CA TRP A 126 2.22 23.22 -5.32
C TRP A 126 2.75 21.96 -4.63
N GLU A 127 2.99 20.87 -5.38
CA GLU A 127 3.55 19.65 -4.78
C GLU A 127 5.01 19.86 -4.37
N GLN A 128 5.33 19.47 -3.14
CA GLN A 128 6.63 19.72 -2.54
C GLN A 128 7.14 18.46 -1.83
N ASP A 129 8.44 18.23 -1.94
CA ASP A 129 9.17 17.21 -1.20
C ASP A 129 10.49 17.84 -0.79
N ILE A 130 10.52 18.39 0.43
CA ILE A 130 11.61 19.26 0.88
C ILE A 130 12.31 18.58 2.04
N THR A 131 13.63 18.41 1.92
CA THR A 131 14.50 17.96 3.00
C THR A 131 15.20 19.16 3.64
N PHE A 132 15.32 19.14 4.96
CA PHE A 132 15.95 20.20 5.75
C PHE A 132 17.24 19.71 6.41
N GLN A 133 18.16 20.64 6.63
CA GLN A 133 19.40 20.34 7.35
C GLN A 133 19.13 20.19 8.85
N PRO A 134 19.93 19.39 9.57
CA PRO A 134 19.87 19.31 11.04
C PRO A 134 19.83 20.69 11.69
N GLY A 135 18.87 20.90 12.60
CA GLY A 135 18.74 22.14 13.37
C GLY A 135 18.10 23.33 12.64
N GLN A 136 17.71 23.22 11.37
CA GLN A 136 17.06 24.33 10.64
C GLN A 136 15.67 24.68 11.22
N PHE A 137 14.90 23.64 11.55
CA PHE A 137 13.60 23.73 12.21
C PHE A 137 13.59 22.83 13.44
N PRO A 138 14.26 23.23 14.53
CA PRO A 138 14.30 22.44 15.76
C PRO A 138 12.92 22.40 16.40
N VAL A 139 12.63 21.30 17.07
CA VAL A 139 11.37 21.08 17.80
C VAL A 139 11.64 20.47 19.16
N GLU A 140 10.91 20.91 20.17
CA GLU A 140 10.93 20.32 21.50
C GLU A 140 9.83 19.27 21.66
N LYS A 141 10.03 18.30 22.57
CA LYS A 141 9.01 17.32 22.92
C LYS A 141 7.73 18.02 23.39
N GLY A 142 6.62 17.79 22.70
CA GLY A 142 5.32 18.42 23.01
C GLY A 142 5.06 19.75 22.30
N GLN A 143 6.03 20.30 21.56
CA GLN A 143 5.82 21.47 20.73
C GLN A 143 4.77 21.17 19.66
N GLN A 144 3.85 22.12 19.42
CA GLN A 144 2.92 22.02 18.31
C GLN A 144 3.64 22.20 16.98
N ILE A 145 3.45 21.22 16.10
CA ILE A 145 4.11 21.17 14.79
C ILE A 145 3.11 21.34 13.64
N ALA A 146 1.84 21.02 13.87
CA ALA A 146 0.81 21.10 12.84
C ALA A 146 -0.60 21.09 13.44
N LEU A 147 -1.57 21.21 12.54
CA LEU A 147 -2.99 20.96 12.77
C LEU A 147 -3.38 19.67 12.03
N SER A 148 -4.05 18.76 12.72
CA SER A 148 -4.59 17.53 12.12
C SER A 148 -5.60 17.88 11.03
N GLY A 149 -5.87 16.96 10.12
CA GLY A 149 -6.71 17.26 8.98
C GLY A 149 -7.24 16.03 8.29
N ASN A 150 -7.46 16.19 6.98
CA ASN A 150 -8.00 15.16 6.10
C ASN A 150 -7.39 15.25 4.69
N THR A 151 -6.18 15.79 4.56
CA THR A 151 -5.52 15.97 3.25
C THR A 151 -4.98 14.66 2.69
N GLY A 152 -4.84 14.56 1.36
CA GLY A 152 -4.26 13.39 0.70
C GLY A 152 -5.24 12.22 0.56
N GLY A 153 -4.72 11.00 0.61
CA GLY A 153 -5.48 9.75 0.48
C GLY A 153 -6.19 9.34 1.77
N SER A 154 -7.03 10.22 2.34
CA SER A 154 -7.75 9.98 3.59
C SER A 154 -9.25 9.80 3.38
N ALA A 155 -9.86 8.87 4.14
CA ALA A 155 -11.30 8.61 4.12
C ALA A 155 -12.10 9.47 5.13
N GLY A 156 -11.42 10.07 6.10
CA GLY A 156 -12.02 10.93 7.12
C GLY A 156 -10.99 11.47 8.12
N PRO A 157 -11.33 12.46 8.94
CA PRO A 157 -10.37 13.10 9.84
C PRO A 157 -9.71 12.12 10.80
N HIS A 158 -8.37 12.06 10.74
CA HIS A 158 -7.51 11.28 11.63
C HIS A 158 -6.07 11.80 11.57
N LEU A 159 -5.21 11.34 12.47
CA LEU A 159 -3.75 11.52 12.34
C LEU A 159 -3.12 10.19 11.98
N HIS A 160 -2.49 10.11 10.81
CA HIS A 160 -1.61 9.00 10.49
C HIS A 160 -0.22 9.25 11.08
N PHE A 161 0.27 8.30 11.88
CA PHE A 161 1.49 8.42 12.66
C PHE A 161 2.41 7.22 12.44
N GLU A 162 3.66 7.47 12.05
CA GLU A 162 4.67 6.43 11.87
C GLU A 162 5.90 6.67 12.75
N ILE A 163 6.60 5.59 13.05
CA ILE A 163 7.98 5.60 13.55
C ILE A 163 8.82 4.83 12.54
N ARG A 164 9.95 5.39 12.12
CA ARG A 164 10.90 4.77 11.19
C ARG A 164 12.28 4.73 11.79
N ASP A 165 13.06 3.72 11.42
CA ASP A 165 14.51 3.76 11.61
C ASP A 165 15.10 4.86 10.70
N THR A 166 15.85 5.80 11.27
CA THR A 166 16.38 6.95 10.49
C THR A 166 17.38 6.51 9.42
N LYS A 167 18.11 5.41 9.65
CA LYS A 167 19.17 4.96 8.75
C LYS A 167 18.61 4.09 7.61
N THR A 168 17.68 3.19 7.92
CA THR A 168 17.15 2.23 6.93
C THR A 168 15.83 2.67 6.31
N GLU A 169 15.16 3.66 6.88
CA GLU A 169 13.78 4.08 6.55
C GLU A 169 12.71 2.99 6.73
N GLU A 170 13.06 1.83 7.30
CA GLU A 170 12.10 0.79 7.67
C GLU A 170 11.07 1.37 8.64
N CYS A 171 9.79 1.20 8.30
CA CYS A 171 8.71 1.59 9.20
C CYS A 171 8.59 0.53 10.30
N LEU A 172 8.53 0.99 11.54
CA LEU A 172 8.50 0.19 12.74
C LEU A 172 7.10 0.25 13.32
N ASN A 173 6.60 -0.87 13.85
CA ASN A 173 5.30 -0.92 14.49
C ASN A 173 5.26 0.00 15.73
N PRO A 174 4.51 1.13 15.70
CA PRO A 174 4.59 2.09 16.81
C PRO A 174 4.07 1.53 18.13
N LEU A 175 3.23 0.49 18.12
CA LEU A 175 2.74 -0.16 19.35
C LEU A 175 3.87 -0.80 20.18
N LEU A 176 5.06 -0.99 19.62
CA LEU A 176 6.24 -1.51 20.31
C LEU A 176 6.99 -0.44 21.14
N PHE A 177 6.59 0.83 21.05
CA PHE A 177 7.27 1.98 21.66
C PHE A 177 6.59 2.50 22.95
N GLY A 178 5.88 1.63 23.65
CA GLY A 178 5.34 1.93 24.98
C GLY A 178 4.14 2.88 25.04
N PHE A 179 3.47 3.16 23.91
CA PHE A 179 2.25 3.99 23.94
C PHE A 179 1.16 3.36 24.82
N ALA A 180 0.52 4.21 25.62
CA ALA A 180 -0.56 3.85 26.51
C ALA A 180 -1.90 3.73 25.75
N ILE A 181 -2.07 2.64 25.01
CA ILE A 181 -3.33 2.25 24.37
C ILE A 181 -3.88 1.04 25.15
N PRO A 182 -5.00 1.16 25.87
CA PRO A 182 -5.59 0.05 26.61
C PRO A 182 -6.00 -1.09 25.69
N ASP A 183 -5.51 -2.29 25.96
CA ASP A 183 -5.86 -3.46 25.19
C ASP A 183 -5.78 -4.75 26.03
N THR A 184 -6.92 -5.42 26.13
CA THR A 184 -7.13 -6.68 26.86
C THR A 184 -7.87 -7.70 26.01
N VAL A 185 -8.05 -7.43 24.71
CA VAL A 185 -8.87 -8.26 23.82
C VAL A 185 -7.97 -9.08 22.92
N ALA A 186 -8.05 -10.40 23.04
CA ALA A 186 -7.34 -11.29 22.15
C ALA A 186 -7.88 -11.21 20.70
N PRO A 187 -7.03 -11.45 19.68
CA PRO A 187 -7.45 -11.50 18.28
C PRO A 187 -8.65 -12.43 18.06
N VAL A 188 -9.64 -11.99 17.28
CA VAL A 188 -10.88 -12.73 17.05
C VAL A 188 -10.79 -13.53 15.76
N ILE A 189 -10.81 -14.86 15.90
CA ILE A 189 -10.86 -15.79 14.77
C ILE A 189 -12.31 -15.96 14.29
N SER A 190 -12.52 -15.90 12.98
CA SER A 190 -13.85 -16.02 12.36
C SER A 190 -13.92 -17.02 11.20
N GLY A 191 -12.79 -17.60 10.78
CA GLY A 191 -12.77 -18.67 9.80
C GLY A 191 -11.39 -19.30 9.66
N LEU A 192 -11.37 -20.59 9.36
CA LEU A 192 -10.19 -21.38 9.02
C LEU A 192 -10.31 -21.83 7.57
N TYR A 193 -9.21 -21.84 6.83
CA TYR A 193 -9.18 -22.22 5.43
C TYR A 193 -7.98 -23.10 5.13
N TRP A 194 -8.10 -23.99 4.15
CA TRP A 194 -6.97 -24.73 3.61
C TRP A 194 -6.94 -24.69 2.08
N TYR A 195 -5.74 -24.83 1.52
CA TYR A 195 -5.47 -24.82 0.07
C TYR A 195 -4.77 -26.11 -0.32
N ASP A 196 -5.14 -26.66 -1.47
CA ASP A 196 -4.41 -27.75 -2.10
C ASP A 196 -3.16 -27.18 -2.79
N ARG A 197 -1.98 -27.52 -2.28
CA ARG A 197 -0.70 -26.97 -2.72
C ARG A 197 -0.01 -27.78 -3.80
N ARG A 198 -0.70 -28.77 -4.35
CA ARG A 198 -0.42 -29.25 -5.71
C ARG A 198 -0.76 -28.21 -6.78
N PHE A 199 -1.56 -27.20 -6.41
CA PHE A 199 -1.94 -26.07 -7.25
C PHE A 199 -1.54 -24.75 -6.60
N SER A 200 -1.69 -23.69 -7.39
CA SER A 200 -1.59 -22.31 -6.91
C SER A 200 -2.72 -21.99 -5.93
N THR A 201 -2.49 -21.06 -4.99
CA THR A 201 -3.56 -20.62 -4.07
C THR A 201 -4.72 -19.93 -4.78
N TYR A 202 -4.56 -19.51 -6.05
CA TYR A 202 -5.60 -18.85 -6.83
C TYR A 202 -6.66 -19.82 -7.37
N GLU A 203 -6.29 -21.06 -7.69
CA GLU A 203 -7.15 -22.06 -8.34
C GLU A 203 -6.79 -23.47 -7.84
N PRO A 204 -7.73 -24.26 -7.27
CA PRO A 204 -9.18 -24.01 -7.18
C PRO A 204 -9.58 -22.99 -6.09
N GLY A 205 -8.63 -22.53 -5.27
CA GLY A 205 -8.84 -21.55 -4.20
C GLY A 205 -9.10 -22.16 -2.82
N ALA A 206 -9.61 -21.33 -1.91
CA ALA A 206 -9.75 -21.66 -0.49
C ALA A 206 -10.89 -22.63 -0.18
N ASN A 207 -10.61 -23.63 0.66
CA ASN A 207 -11.60 -24.52 1.27
C ASN A 207 -11.89 -24.06 2.70
N GLY A 208 -13.09 -23.54 2.95
CA GLY A 208 -13.50 -23.00 4.24
C GLY A 208 -13.89 -24.06 5.27
N ILE A 209 -13.50 -23.85 6.52
CA ILE A 209 -13.81 -24.68 7.66
C ILE A 209 -14.49 -23.81 8.73
N ALA A 210 -15.66 -24.25 9.20
CA ALA A 210 -16.37 -23.57 10.26
C ALA A 210 -15.60 -23.62 11.59
N VAL A 211 -15.53 -22.50 12.28
CA VAL A 211 -14.87 -22.37 13.59
C VAL A 211 -15.92 -22.16 14.68
N LYS A 212 -15.72 -22.82 15.83
CA LYS A 212 -16.52 -22.67 17.04
C LYS A 212 -15.70 -21.98 18.10
N LYS A 213 -16.29 -21.01 18.80
CA LYS A 213 -15.61 -20.19 19.82
C LYS A 213 -16.09 -20.58 21.22
N ALA A 214 -15.15 -20.74 22.15
CA ALA A 214 -15.39 -20.84 23.59
C ALA A 214 -14.35 -19.98 24.32
N GLY A 215 -14.70 -18.75 24.68
CA GLY A 215 -13.73 -17.77 25.18
C GLY A 215 -12.68 -17.42 24.11
N ASN A 216 -11.39 -17.48 24.47
CA ASN A 216 -10.27 -17.28 23.53
C ASN A 216 -9.77 -18.60 22.89
N ILE A 217 -10.49 -19.70 23.14
CA ILE A 217 -10.22 -21.01 22.55
C ILE A 217 -11.21 -21.24 21.41
N TYR A 218 -10.67 -21.73 20.29
CA TYR A 218 -11.40 -22.02 19.08
C TYR A 218 -11.16 -23.47 18.68
N THR A 219 -12.21 -24.11 18.15
CA THR A 219 -12.11 -25.44 17.57
C THR A 219 -12.75 -25.45 16.20
N SER A 220 -12.45 -26.44 15.39
CA SER A 220 -13.17 -26.68 14.14
C SER A 220 -13.61 -28.13 14.02
N ASN A 221 -14.41 -28.40 12.98
CA ASN A 221 -14.65 -29.77 12.58
C ASN A 221 -13.34 -30.43 12.09
N PHE A 222 -13.32 -31.76 12.13
CA PHE A 222 -12.24 -32.60 11.61
C PHE A 222 -11.98 -32.29 10.12
N VAL A 223 -10.73 -32.03 9.76
CA VAL A 223 -10.31 -31.65 8.40
C VAL A 223 -9.80 -32.88 7.68
N GLN A 224 -10.61 -33.44 6.79
CA GLN A 224 -10.18 -34.46 5.85
C GLN A 224 -9.78 -33.84 4.52
N VAL A 225 -8.58 -34.17 4.05
CA VAL A 225 -8.05 -33.68 2.77
C VAL A 225 -7.71 -34.85 1.86
N ASN A 226 -7.87 -34.65 0.54
CA ASN A 226 -7.47 -35.64 -0.48
C ASN A 226 -6.17 -35.24 -1.17
N SER A 227 -5.46 -34.24 -0.60
CA SER A 227 -4.19 -33.74 -1.12
C SER A 227 -3.08 -34.04 -0.11
N PRO A 228 -1.96 -34.63 -0.56
CA PRO A 228 -0.79 -34.86 0.28
C PRO A 228 -0.01 -33.56 0.57
N GLU A 229 -0.31 -32.45 -0.11
CA GLU A 229 0.37 -31.16 0.09
C GLU A 229 -0.67 -30.06 0.27
N ILE A 230 -0.74 -29.48 1.47
CA ILE A 230 -1.70 -28.42 1.80
C ILE A 230 -1.05 -27.24 2.53
N SER A 231 -1.76 -26.13 2.61
CA SER A 231 -1.41 -25.04 3.53
C SER A 231 -2.66 -24.46 4.17
N PHE A 232 -2.54 -23.93 5.40
CA PHE A 232 -3.64 -23.26 6.09
C PHE A 232 -3.63 -21.74 5.86
N ALA A 233 -4.79 -21.13 6.09
CA ALA A 233 -4.96 -19.70 6.20
C ALA A 233 -6.07 -19.38 7.19
N ILE A 234 -6.08 -18.15 7.72
CA ILE A 234 -6.97 -17.75 8.80
C ILE A 234 -7.67 -16.43 8.48
N LYS A 235 -8.97 -16.35 8.75
CA LYS A 235 -9.70 -15.09 8.78
C LYS A 235 -9.82 -14.64 10.24
N ALA A 236 -9.07 -13.62 10.60
CA ALA A 236 -9.07 -13.06 11.93
C ALA A 236 -8.92 -11.54 11.87
N VAL A 237 -9.37 -10.88 12.93
CA VAL A 237 -9.16 -9.45 13.16
C VAL A 237 -8.66 -9.26 14.57
N ASP A 238 -7.78 -8.28 14.76
CA ASP A 238 -7.40 -7.83 16.08
C ASP A 238 -8.31 -6.69 16.55
N LYS A 239 -8.27 -6.33 17.83
CA LYS A 239 -9.07 -5.23 18.41
C LYS A 239 -8.34 -4.58 19.58
N ALA A 240 -8.26 -3.27 19.58
CA ALA A 240 -8.03 -2.54 20.84
C ALA A 240 -9.39 -2.40 21.55
N ASN A 241 -9.54 -2.89 22.78
CA ASN A 241 -10.70 -2.82 23.69
C ASN A 241 -12.01 -2.20 23.11
N GLN A 242 -11.99 -0.91 22.78
CA GLN A 242 -13.04 -0.22 22.03
C GLN A 242 -12.52 0.28 20.68
N GLY A 243 -13.29 0.07 19.61
CA GLY A 243 -13.05 0.73 18.32
C GLY A 243 -13.18 -0.20 17.12
N PHE A 244 -12.28 -0.01 16.16
CA PHE A 244 -12.29 -0.63 14.85
C PHE A 244 -11.66 -2.03 14.88
N ASN A 245 -11.92 -2.81 13.83
CA ASN A 245 -11.16 -4.03 13.58
C ASN A 245 -9.75 -3.65 13.11
N LEU A 246 -8.75 -4.25 13.74
CA LEU A 246 -7.33 -4.04 13.48
C LEU A 246 -6.74 -5.26 12.73
N GLY A 247 -5.56 -5.08 12.15
CA GLY A 247 -4.78 -6.14 11.55
C GLY A 247 -4.15 -7.05 12.60
N ILE A 248 -3.99 -8.32 12.27
CA ILE A 248 -3.32 -9.30 13.13
C ILE A 248 -1.81 -9.04 13.16
N TYR A 249 -1.23 -9.04 14.36
CA TYR A 249 0.19 -8.76 14.57
C TYR A 249 1.09 -9.99 14.44
N ASN A 250 0.68 -11.11 15.04
CA ASN A 250 1.45 -12.34 15.07
C ASN A 250 0.56 -13.56 14.91
N ALA A 251 1.07 -14.56 14.17
CA ALA A 251 0.48 -15.88 14.07
C ALA A 251 1.57 -16.96 14.17
N GLU A 252 1.23 -18.09 14.77
CA GLU A 252 2.02 -19.31 14.83
C GLU A 252 1.15 -20.48 14.37
N LEU A 253 1.71 -21.39 13.57
CA LEU A 253 1.09 -22.63 13.12
C LEU A 253 1.96 -23.80 13.56
N LEU A 254 1.36 -24.70 14.32
CA LEU A 254 2.00 -25.90 14.83
C LEU A 254 1.30 -27.15 14.28
N MET A 255 2.10 -28.18 14.00
CA MET A 255 1.64 -29.53 13.67
C MET A 255 2.26 -30.50 14.67
N ASP A 256 1.41 -31.24 15.38
CA ASP A 256 1.79 -32.18 16.44
C ASP A 256 2.73 -31.55 17.49
N GLY A 257 2.44 -30.29 17.86
CA GLY A 257 3.22 -29.52 18.83
C GLY A 257 4.52 -28.92 18.29
N LYS A 258 4.89 -29.17 17.03
CA LYS A 258 6.06 -28.57 16.38
C LYS A 258 5.66 -27.34 15.58
N LEU A 259 6.32 -26.21 15.82
CA LEU A 259 6.16 -25.00 15.03
C LEU A 259 6.63 -25.22 13.58
N ILE A 260 5.74 -24.99 12.61
CA ILE A 260 6.02 -25.16 11.17
C ILE A 260 5.90 -23.85 10.38
N TYR A 261 5.26 -22.83 10.95
CA TYR A 261 5.19 -21.48 10.39
C TYR A 261 4.92 -20.46 11.49
N SER A 262 5.46 -19.25 11.33
CA SER A 262 5.05 -18.09 12.09
C SER A 262 5.33 -16.84 11.30
N PHE A 263 4.50 -15.80 11.48
CA PHE A 263 4.86 -14.44 11.10
C PHE A 263 4.70 -13.46 12.25
N LYS A 264 5.44 -12.35 12.18
CA LYS A 264 5.39 -11.27 13.16
C LYS A 264 5.65 -9.93 12.47
N ILE A 265 4.74 -8.98 12.63
CA ILE A 265 4.78 -7.70 11.89
C ILE A 265 5.41 -6.59 12.75
N ASP A 266 6.72 -6.70 12.98
CA ASP A 266 7.48 -5.72 13.77
C ASP A 266 7.91 -4.50 12.93
N LYS A 267 8.28 -4.73 11.67
CA LYS A 267 8.76 -3.69 10.76
C LYS A 267 8.59 -4.09 9.29
N ILE A 268 8.42 -3.11 8.41
CA ILE A 268 8.24 -3.27 6.96
C ILE A 268 8.87 -2.06 6.26
N HIS A 269 9.62 -2.28 5.18
CA HIS A 269 10.09 -1.20 4.31
C HIS A 269 9.01 -0.83 3.27
N TYR A 270 8.92 0.46 2.90
CA TYR A 270 7.90 0.91 1.93
C TYR A 270 7.99 0.19 0.57
N ASP A 271 9.18 -0.13 0.11
CA ASP A 271 9.41 -0.89 -1.13
C ASP A 271 8.82 -2.31 -1.10
N ASP A 272 8.66 -2.87 0.10
CA ASP A 272 8.16 -4.22 0.30
C ASP A 272 6.67 -4.26 0.65
N THR A 273 6.02 -3.10 0.82
CA THR A 273 4.66 -3.04 1.36
C THR A 273 3.63 -3.82 0.51
N ARG A 274 3.87 -3.89 -0.79
CA ARG A 274 2.98 -4.57 -1.74
C ARG A 274 2.98 -6.08 -1.57
N TYR A 275 4.01 -6.67 -0.95
CA TYR A 275 4.06 -8.10 -0.68
C TYR A 275 2.89 -8.61 0.17
N ILE A 276 2.13 -7.72 0.82
CA ILE A 276 0.86 -8.06 1.46
C ILE A 276 -0.07 -8.88 0.56
N ASN A 277 -0.05 -8.63 -0.75
CA ASN A 277 -0.89 -9.33 -1.72
C ASN A 277 -0.55 -10.83 -1.82
N GLY A 278 0.65 -11.24 -1.43
CA GLY A 278 1.02 -12.65 -1.27
C GLY A 278 0.87 -13.18 0.17
N CYS A 279 0.64 -12.31 1.15
CA CYS A 279 0.34 -12.71 2.53
C CYS A 279 -1.14 -13.03 2.76
N ILE A 280 -2.02 -12.70 1.81
CA ILE A 280 -3.47 -12.88 1.91
C ILE A 280 -4.03 -13.66 0.72
N ASP A 281 -5.23 -14.21 0.89
CA ASP A 281 -6.06 -14.60 -0.25
C ASP A 281 -6.55 -13.36 -1.00
N TYR A 282 -5.74 -12.92 -1.95
CA TYR A 282 -6.01 -11.73 -2.73
C TYR A 282 -7.33 -11.83 -3.51
N THR A 283 -7.65 -13.01 -4.07
CA THR A 283 -8.89 -13.25 -4.83
C THR A 283 -10.11 -12.97 -3.95
N LYS A 284 -10.15 -13.55 -2.74
CA LYS A 284 -11.23 -13.34 -1.78
C LYS A 284 -11.27 -11.92 -1.23
N PHE A 285 -10.11 -11.28 -1.02
CA PHE A 285 -10.06 -9.90 -0.57
C PHE A 285 -10.63 -8.92 -1.59
N PHE A 286 -10.23 -9.02 -2.86
CA PHE A 286 -10.68 -8.08 -3.88
C PHE A 286 -12.14 -8.29 -4.30
N ARG A 287 -12.55 -9.56 -4.47
CA ARG A 287 -13.91 -9.92 -4.91
C ARG A 287 -14.93 -9.86 -3.78
N ASP A 288 -14.60 -10.42 -2.62
CA ASP A 288 -15.56 -10.70 -1.54
C ASP A 288 -15.35 -9.80 -0.30
N LYS A 289 -14.35 -8.89 -0.34
CA LYS A 289 -13.91 -8.05 0.81
C LYS A 289 -13.55 -8.86 2.05
N MET A 290 -13.06 -10.07 1.84
CA MET A 290 -12.74 -11.00 2.92
C MET A 290 -11.23 -11.15 3.09
N GLY A 291 -10.68 -10.56 4.15
CA GLY A 291 -9.27 -10.70 4.52
C GLY A 291 -8.97 -12.07 5.14
N ILE A 292 -8.41 -12.97 4.35
CA ILE A 292 -7.88 -14.26 4.82
C ILE A 292 -6.36 -14.17 4.74
N GLN A 293 -5.66 -14.32 5.87
CA GLN A 293 -4.19 -14.30 5.92
C GLN A 293 -3.64 -15.72 5.74
N HIS A 294 -2.70 -15.91 4.82
CA HIS A 294 -2.00 -17.18 4.66
C HIS A 294 -1.15 -17.50 5.90
N LEU A 295 -1.13 -18.78 6.28
CA LEU A 295 -0.22 -19.35 7.28
C LEU A 295 0.86 -20.20 6.60
N SER A 296 1.33 -19.71 5.45
CA SER A 296 2.37 -20.31 4.64
C SER A 296 2.92 -19.25 3.69
N ASP A 297 4.18 -19.38 3.29
CA ASP A 297 4.77 -18.52 2.28
C ASP A 297 4.38 -18.97 0.87
N LEU A 298 4.12 -18.00 -0.02
CA LEU A 298 4.00 -18.25 -1.45
C LEU A 298 5.39 -18.23 -2.10
N PRO A 299 5.65 -19.01 -3.17
CA PRO A 299 7.00 -19.19 -3.69
C PRO A 299 7.69 -17.91 -4.21
N GLY A 300 6.91 -16.89 -4.60
CA GLY A 300 7.41 -15.58 -5.04
C GLY A 300 7.58 -14.55 -3.91
N MET A 301 7.32 -14.92 -2.65
CA MET A 301 7.47 -14.01 -1.51
C MET A 301 8.94 -13.69 -1.23
N LYS A 302 9.24 -12.38 -1.06
CA LYS A 302 10.59 -11.89 -0.72
C LYS A 302 10.59 -10.91 0.45
N LEU A 303 9.45 -10.80 1.15
CA LEU A 303 9.30 -9.93 2.30
C LEU A 303 10.18 -10.45 3.45
N GLN A 304 11.24 -9.72 3.77
CA GLN A 304 12.19 -10.13 4.79
C GLN A 304 11.61 -9.97 6.19
N ASN A 305 12.04 -10.84 7.12
CA ASN A 305 11.69 -10.79 8.55
C ASN A 305 10.18 -10.88 8.86
N TYR A 306 9.35 -11.18 7.86
CA TYR A 306 7.92 -11.40 8.07
C TYR A 306 7.67 -12.80 8.63
N SER A 307 8.18 -13.85 7.97
CA SER A 307 8.06 -15.24 8.39
C SER A 307 9.38 -15.83 8.91
N LEU A 308 9.29 -16.93 9.66
CA LEU A 308 10.46 -17.68 10.14
C LEU A 308 11.26 -18.28 8.96
N PRO A 309 12.59 -18.09 8.91
CA PRO A 309 13.42 -18.68 7.86
C PRO A 309 13.27 -20.21 7.79
N ASN A 310 13.17 -20.75 6.58
CA ASN A 310 13.01 -22.18 6.29
C ASN A 310 11.70 -22.84 6.77
N SER A 311 10.76 -22.06 7.32
CA SER A 311 9.43 -22.52 7.72
C SER A 311 8.41 -22.07 6.68
N THR A 312 8.07 -22.94 5.72
CA THR A 312 7.17 -22.56 4.61
C THR A 312 5.68 -22.58 4.99
N GLY A 313 5.31 -23.24 6.08
CA GLY A 313 3.90 -23.51 6.44
C GLY A 313 3.14 -24.45 5.49
N ILE A 314 3.82 -25.01 4.48
CA ILE A 314 3.27 -26.06 3.64
C ILE A 314 3.42 -27.39 4.37
N ILE A 315 2.31 -28.09 4.55
CA ILE A 315 2.22 -29.39 5.20
C ILE A 315 2.24 -30.47 4.13
N LYS A 316 3.19 -31.40 4.26
CA LYS A 316 3.32 -32.59 3.41
C LYS A 316 2.92 -33.81 4.23
N LEU A 317 1.73 -34.34 3.97
CA LEU A 317 1.19 -35.54 4.60
C LEU A 317 1.77 -36.77 3.90
N GLN A 318 2.41 -37.65 4.65
CA GLN A 318 3.06 -38.86 4.16
C GLN A 318 2.30 -40.14 4.54
N ASP A 319 1.29 -40.00 5.40
CA ASP A 319 0.50 -41.09 5.93
C ASP A 319 -0.98 -40.65 6.09
N GLU A 320 -1.82 -41.59 6.51
CA GLU A 320 -3.25 -41.37 6.79
C GLU A 320 -3.51 -41.18 8.30
N ASN A 321 -2.48 -40.86 9.10
CA ASN A 321 -2.63 -40.63 10.53
C ASN A 321 -3.34 -39.31 10.81
N VAL A 322 -3.93 -39.21 11.99
CA VAL A 322 -4.54 -37.98 12.47
C VAL A 322 -3.47 -37.09 13.09
N HIS A 323 -3.25 -35.93 12.48
CA HIS A 323 -2.37 -34.90 12.98
C HIS A 323 -3.14 -33.82 13.74
N THR A 324 -2.53 -33.26 14.77
CA THR A 324 -3.08 -32.11 15.51
C THR A 324 -2.52 -30.83 14.95
N ILE A 325 -3.40 -29.89 14.58
CA ILE A 325 -3.02 -28.56 14.12
C ILE A 325 -3.42 -27.55 15.19
N GLU A 326 -2.48 -26.69 15.57
CA GLU A 326 -2.73 -25.55 16.45
C GLU A 326 -2.33 -24.25 15.75
N ILE A 327 -3.21 -23.25 15.81
CA ILE A 327 -2.95 -21.89 15.33
C ILE A 327 -3.07 -20.95 16.52
N ILE A 328 -2.02 -20.18 16.79
CA ILE A 328 -1.95 -19.23 17.90
C ILE A 328 -1.85 -17.83 17.32
N LEU A 329 -2.78 -16.95 17.68
CA LEU A 329 -2.74 -15.54 17.32
C LEU A 329 -2.45 -14.70 18.55
N LYS A 330 -1.52 -13.74 18.43
CA LYS A 330 -1.14 -12.81 19.51
C LYS A 330 -1.19 -11.37 19.01
N ASP A 331 -1.69 -10.49 19.85
CA ASP A 331 -1.53 -9.04 19.67
C ASP A 331 -0.19 -8.56 20.25
N VAL A 332 0.06 -7.24 20.20
CA VAL A 332 1.30 -6.64 20.72
C VAL A 332 1.37 -6.67 22.26
N LYS A 333 0.23 -6.72 22.96
CA LYS A 333 0.16 -6.81 24.43
C LYS A 333 0.25 -8.24 24.95
N GLY A 334 0.20 -9.24 24.06
CA GLY A 334 0.25 -10.66 24.39
C GLY A 334 -1.11 -11.31 24.61
N ASN A 335 -2.24 -10.61 24.37
CA ASN A 335 -3.54 -11.26 24.42
C ASN A 335 -3.59 -12.31 23.31
N THR A 336 -4.00 -13.53 23.68
CA THR A 336 -3.79 -14.71 22.84
C THR A 336 -5.09 -15.44 22.56
N SER A 337 -5.29 -15.81 21.29
CA SER A 337 -6.33 -16.74 20.84
C SER A 337 -5.71 -18.01 20.28
N ARG A 338 -6.32 -19.16 20.57
CA ARG A 338 -5.83 -20.48 20.12
C ARG A 338 -6.91 -21.21 19.37
N LEU A 339 -6.61 -21.69 18.17
CA LEU A 339 -7.46 -22.59 17.40
C LEU A 339 -6.82 -23.98 17.34
N THR A 340 -7.56 -25.01 17.71
CA THR A 340 -7.12 -26.41 17.54
C THR A 340 -8.04 -27.14 16.57
N THR A 341 -7.43 -27.90 15.67
CA THR A 341 -8.14 -28.81 14.77
C THR A 341 -7.36 -30.11 14.56
N LYS A 342 -7.98 -31.05 13.87
CA LYS A 342 -7.43 -32.34 13.49
C LYS A 342 -7.41 -32.44 11.97
N LEU A 343 -6.30 -32.93 11.42
CA LEU A 343 -6.05 -33.06 10.00
C LEU A 343 -5.75 -34.53 9.65
N GLN A 344 -6.33 -35.04 8.57
CA GLN A 344 -6.05 -36.38 8.07
C GLN A 344 -6.12 -36.43 6.54
N LEU A 345 -5.19 -37.16 5.92
CA LEU A 345 -5.25 -37.50 4.50
C LEU A 345 -6.23 -38.66 4.29
N ASN A 346 -7.17 -38.52 3.35
CA ASN A 346 -8.14 -39.55 3.00
C ASN A 346 -7.90 -40.01 1.55
N LYS A 347 -6.95 -40.94 1.37
CA LYS A 347 -6.48 -41.51 0.10
C LYS A 347 -5.89 -40.53 -0.93
N THR A 348 -4.85 -41.00 -1.61
CA THR A 348 -4.05 -40.25 -2.58
C THR A 348 -4.81 -40.04 -3.90
N SER A 349 -4.90 -38.79 -4.36
CA SER A 349 -5.37 -38.47 -5.71
C SER A 349 -4.20 -38.25 -6.68
N GLU A 350 -4.43 -38.52 -7.97
CA GLU A 350 -3.42 -38.69 -9.02
C GLU A 350 -2.47 -37.49 -9.25
N LYS A 351 -1.36 -37.80 -9.91
CA LYS A 351 -0.37 -36.82 -10.40
C LYS A 351 -1.02 -35.84 -11.36
N ILE A 352 -0.86 -34.55 -11.06
CA ILE A 352 -1.31 -33.46 -11.92
C ILE A 352 -0.18 -33.09 -12.88
N SER A 353 -0.50 -32.91 -14.17
CA SER A 353 0.43 -32.43 -15.19
C SER A 353 0.23 -30.93 -15.44
N SER A 354 1.33 -30.19 -15.57
CA SER A 354 1.32 -28.75 -15.82
C SER A 354 1.09 -28.43 -17.29
N THR A 355 0.30 -27.40 -17.59
CA THR A 355 0.13 -26.85 -18.94
C THR A 355 1.21 -25.78 -19.25
N GLY A 356 1.65 -25.69 -20.51
CA GLY A 356 2.82 -24.87 -20.93
C GLY A 356 2.64 -23.34 -20.93
N LYS A 357 1.49 -22.80 -20.48
CA LYS A 357 1.20 -21.35 -20.43
C LYS A 357 1.38 -20.72 -19.04
N THR A 358 1.95 -21.46 -18.10
CA THR A 358 2.11 -21.02 -16.71
C THR A 358 3.21 -19.95 -16.58
N VAL A 359 2.90 -18.86 -15.89
CA VAL A 359 3.89 -17.88 -15.39
C VAL A 359 4.31 -18.34 -14.00
N MET A 360 5.57 -18.70 -13.86
CA MET A 360 6.13 -19.20 -12.59
C MET A 360 6.72 -18.05 -11.77
N PRO A 361 6.59 -18.09 -10.44
CA PRO A 361 7.32 -17.17 -9.56
C PRO A 361 8.83 -17.36 -9.74
N ASN A 362 9.60 -16.28 -9.59
CA ASN A 362 11.06 -16.26 -9.75
C ASN A 362 11.57 -16.47 -11.19
N GLU A 363 10.68 -16.51 -12.19
CA GLU A 363 11.03 -16.65 -13.60
C GLU A 363 10.42 -15.52 -14.44
N GLY A 364 11.19 -14.96 -15.36
CA GLY A 364 10.66 -14.02 -16.35
C GLY A 364 9.89 -14.77 -17.44
N LYS A 365 8.78 -14.19 -17.92
CA LYS A 365 7.96 -14.82 -18.97
C LYS A 365 7.40 -13.77 -19.92
N THR A 366 7.54 -14.04 -21.20
CA THR A 366 6.83 -13.31 -22.26
C THR A 366 5.66 -14.13 -22.75
N ILE A 367 4.50 -13.49 -22.85
CA ILE A 367 3.27 -14.07 -23.42
C ILE A 367 2.85 -13.20 -24.59
N SER A 368 2.53 -13.82 -25.71
CA SER A 368 2.14 -13.11 -26.94
C SER A 368 0.74 -13.52 -27.37
N THR A 369 -0.01 -12.56 -27.90
CA THR A 369 -1.19 -12.77 -28.74
C THR A 369 -0.82 -12.41 -30.19
N GLU A 370 -1.81 -12.18 -31.05
CA GLU A 370 -1.57 -11.77 -32.44
C GLU A 370 -0.89 -10.39 -32.53
N ASN A 371 -1.40 -9.43 -31.76
CA ASN A 371 -1.03 -8.02 -31.80
C ASN A 371 -0.55 -7.47 -30.44
N ALA A 372 -0.33 -8.33 -29.43
CA ALA A 372 0.17 -7.89 -28.13
C ALA A 372 1.28 -8.78 -27.56
N GLU A 373 2.14 -8.19 -26.74
CA GLU A 373 3.20 -8.85 -25.98
C GLU A 373 3.14 -8.39 -24.52
N ILE A 374 3.10 -9.36 -23.60
CA ILE A 374 3.07 -9.16 -22.16
C ILE A 374 4.38 -9.67 -21.58
N ASN A 375 5.19 -8.79 -21.00
CA ASN A 375 6.50 -9.13 -20.46
C ASN A 375 6.48 -9.07 -18.93
N PHE A 376 6.45 -10.24 -18.30
CA PHE A 376 6.58 -10.41 -16.86
C PHE A 376 8.04 -10.57 -16.47
N SER A 377 8.45 -9.84 -15.43
CA SER A 377 9.75 -10.05 -14.82
C SER A 377 9.73 -11.26 -13.88
N LYS A 378 10.91 -11.72 -13.44
CA LYS A 378 11.06 -12.76 -12.41
C LYS A 378 10.40 -12.45 -11.06
N ASN A 379 10.03 -11.20 -10.79
CA ASN A 379 9.39 -10.78 -9.54
C ASN A 379 7.91 -10.42 -9.74
N ALA A 380 7.29 -10.84 -10.85
CA ALA A 380 5.94 -10.38 -11.20
C ALA A 380 4.81 -11.07 -10.45
N VAL A 381 4.96 -12.36 -10.13
CA VAL A 381 3.89 -13.18 -9.52
C VAL A 381 4.33 -13.79 -8.19
N TYR A 382 3.38 -13.95 -7.28
CA TYR A 382 3.61 -14.53 -5.95
C TYR A 382 3.52 -16.05 -5.92
N ASP A 383 2.71 -16.62 -6.81
CA ASP A 383 2.50 -18.05 -6.97
C ASP A 383 2.32 -18.32 -8.48
N ALA A 384 2.29 -19.59 -8.88
CA ALA A 384 2.09 -19.97 -10.27
C ALA A 384 0.75 -19.44 -10.81
N VAL A 385 0.75 -18.91 -12.03
CA VAL A 385 -0.45 -18.41 -12.71
C VAL A 385 -0.59 -19.08 -14.06
N ASN A 386 -1.66 -19.84 -14.27
CA ASN A 386 -2.02 -20.35 -15.58
C ASN A 386 -2.60 -19.21 -16.43
N PHE A 387 -1.71 -18.46 -17.08
CA PHE A 387 -2.07 -17.16 -17.63
C PHE A 387 -2.88 -17.31 -18.92
N ASN A 388 -4.02 -16.63 -18.97
CA ASN A 388 -4.93 -16.64 -20.12
C ASN A 388 -4.98 -15.25 -20.75
N ALA A 389 -4.36 -15.11 -21.91
CA ALA A 389 -4.39 -13.89 -22.73
C ALA A 389 -5.00 -14.15 -24.09
N TYR A 390 -5.88 -13.25 -24.52
CA TYR A 390 -6.52 -13.31 -25.84
C TYR A 390 -7.06 -11.95 -26.26
N GLU A 391 -7.38 -11.80 -27.55
CA GLU A 391 -7.90 -10.56 -28.12
C GLU A 391 -9.41 -10.65 -28.37
N LYS A 392 -10.09 -9.53 -28.23
CA LYS A 392 -11.49 -9.33 -28.61
C LYS A 392 -11.59 -8.16 -29.58
N PRO A 393 -12.37 -8.29 -30.68
CA PRO A 393 -12.68 -7.15 -31.53
C PRO A 393 -13.22 -5.99 -30.71
N GLU A 394 -12.76 -4.78 -31.02
CA GLU A 394 -13.19 -3.54 -30.38
C GLU A 394 -14.04 -2.73 -31.37
N THR A 395 -15.14 -2.17 -30.88
CA THR A 395 -16.10 -1.39 -31.68
C THR A 395 -16.02 0.11 -31.39
N ASP A 396 -15.31 0.50 -30.32
CA ASP A 396 -15.01 1.90 -30.02
C ASP A 396 -14.21 2.55 -31.18
N PRO A 397 -14.77 3.55 -31.88
CA PRO A 397 -14.08 4.22 -32.99
C PRO A 397 -12.79 4.94 -32.58
N GLY A 398 -12.63 5.26 -31.28
CA GLY A 398 -11.41 5.85 -30.73
C GLY A 398 -10.32 4.82 -30.43
N ALA A 399 -10.61 3.53 -30.53
CA ALA A 399 -9.63 2.48 -30.29
C ALA A 399 -8.64 2.34 -31.45
N GLY A 400 -7.36 2.32 -31.11
CA GLY A 400 -6.27 2.03 -32.03
C GLY A 400 -5.99 0.53 -32.19
N SER A 401 -6.57 -0.32 -31.34
CA SER A 401 -6.37 -1.78 -31.31
C SER A 401 -7.64 -2.53 -30.90
N ASN A 402 -7.60 -3.86 -31.08
CA ASN A 402 -8.49 -4.76 -30.35
C ASN A 402 -8.32 -4.62 -28.82
N SER A 403 -9.31 -5.08 -28.07
CA SER A 403 -9.19 -5.25 -26.64
C SER A 403 -8.34 -6.49 -26.32
N ILE A 404 -7.31 -6.31 -25.51
CA ILE A 404 -6.40 -7.36 -25.05
C ILE A 404 -6.81 -7.77 -23.64
N VAL A 405 -7.33 -8.97 -23.47
CA VAL A 405 -7.67 -9.52 -22.15
C VAL A 405 -6.40 -10.11 -21.52
N LEU A 406 -5.97 -9.57 -20.39
CA LEU A 406 -4.73 -9.90 -19.68
C LEU A 406 -5.02 -10.73 -18.43
N HIS A 407 -5.86 -11.77 -18.56
CA HIS A 407 -6.32 -12.59 -17.44
C HIS A 407 -7.20 -11.84 -16.41
N SER A 408 -7.62 -12.53 -15.35
CA SER A 408 -8.52 -12.00 -14.32
C SER A 408 -7.87 -10.88 -13.48
N PRO A 409 -8.57 -9.77 -13.18
CA PRO A 409 -8.07 -8.71 -12.29
C PRO A 409 -7.90 -9.18 -10.82
N TYR A 410 -8.42 -10.36 -10.50
CA TYR A 410 -8.34 -10.98 -9.18
C TYR A 410 -7.08 -11.83 -8.98
N ILE A 411 -6.11 -11.77 -9.90
CA ILE A 411 -4.77 -12.30 -9.68
C ILE A 411 -3.82 -11.14 -9.36
N PRO A 412 -3.08 -11.22 -8.24
CA PRO A 412 -2.16 -10.15 -7.87
C PRO A 412 -0.92 -10.14 -8.76
N VAL A 413 -0.47 -8.94 -9.06
CA VAL A 413 0.83 -8.69 -9.70
C VAL A 413 1.67 -7.87 -8.74
N GLN A 414 2.88 -8.36 -8.46
CA GLN A 414 3.82 -7.72 -7.56
C GLN A 414 4.47 -6.50 -8.22
N ASN A 415 5.37 -6.70 -9.18
CA ASN A 415 5.98 -5.59 -9.90
C ASN A 415 5.35 -5.34 -11.27
N GLU A 416 5.63 -4.16 -11.84
CA GLU A 416 5.07 -3.80 -13.13
C GLU A 416 5.51 -4.77 -14.24
N TYR A 417 4.56 -5.18 -15.07
CA TYR A 417 4.83 -5.82 -16.37
C TYR A 417 4.73 -4.79 -17.48
N THR A 418 5.45 -5.04 -18.57
CA THR A 418 5.33 -4.22 -19.79
C THR A 418 4.32 -4.86 -20.72
N LEU A 419 3.31 -4.10 -21.13
CA LEU A 419 2.38 -4.44 -22.20
C LEU A 419 2.77 -3.68 -23.46
N LYS A 420 2.93 -4.40 -24.56
CA LYS A 420 3.10 -3.83 -25.90
C LYS A 420 1.90 -4.18 -26.75
N ILE A 421 1.36 -3.20 -27.47
CA ILE A 421 0.23 -3.37 -28.38
C ILE A 421 0.59 -2.81 -29.75
N LYS A 422 0.37 -3.61 -30.81
CA LYS A 422 0.39 -3.14 -32.19
C LYS A 422 -1.00 -2.60 -32.56
N PRO A 423 -1.08 -1.42 -33.19
CA PRO A 423 -2.34 -0.92 -33.73
C PRO A 423 -2.91 -1.83 -34.83
N ASN A 424 -4.23 -1.90 -34.95
CA ASN A 424 -4.91 -2.65 -36.02
C ASN A 424 -4.77 -1.98 -37.40
N ARG A 425 -4.28 -0.73 -37.45
CA ARG A 425 -4.04 0.05 -38.66
C ARG A 425 -2.82 0.94 -38.48
N LYS A 426 -2.24 1.41 -39.59
CA LYS A 426 -1.19 2.42 -39.53
C LYS A 426 -1.73 3.72 -38.91
N LEU A 427 -1.03 4.23 -37.89
CA LEU A 427 -1.33 5.50 -37.24
C LEU A 427 -0.40 6.60 -37.76
N SER A 428 -0.93 7.80 -37.93
CA SER A 428 -0.15 9.02 -38.20
C SER A 428 0.66 9.45 -36.97
N ASN A 429 1.66 10.31 -37.18
CA ASN A 429 2.46 10.85 -36.07
C ASN A 429 1.62 11.62 -35.06
N THR A 430 0.60 12.35 -35.52
CA THR A 430 -0.35 13.07 -34.64
C THR A 430 -1.17 12.11 -33.79
N GLU A 431 -1.66 11.00 -34.37
CA GLU A 431 -2.38 9.98 -33.61
C GLU A 431 -1.46 9.26 -32.62
N LYS A 432 -0.22 8.94 -33.02
CA LYS A 432 0.80 8.38 -32.11
C LYS A 432 1.06 9.33 -30.94
N ASP A 433 1.12 10.65 -31.18
CA ASP A 433 1.25 11.67 -30.13
C ASP A 433 0.02 11.76 -29.21
N LYS A 434 -1.16 11.30 -29.62
CA LYS A 434 -2.39 11.30 -28.80
C LYS A 434 -2.77 9.93 -28.24
N ALA A 435 -1.95 8.92 -28.48
CA ALA A 435 -2.21 7.56 -28.01
C ALA A 435 -1.96 7.40 -26.51
N VAL A 436 -2.80 6.58 -25.87
CA VAL A 436 -2.68 6.07 -24.49
C VAL A 436 -3.05 4.59 -24.47
N ILE A 437 -2.55 3.82 -23.50
CA ILE A 437 -3.12 2.51 -23.19
C ILE A 437 -4.03 2.66 -21.98
N LEU A 438 -5.28 2.25 -22.15
CA LEU A 438 -6.27 2.15 -21.07
C LEU A 438 -6.36 0.69 -20.64
N LEU A 439 -6.16 0.43 -19.35
CA LEU A 439 -6.40 -0.85 -18.69
C LEU A 439 -7.63 -0.72 -17.79
N ASP A 440 -8.69 -1.44 -18.11
CA ASP A 440 -9.86 -1.61 -17.27
C ASP A 440 -9.72 -2.87 -16.41
N TYR A 441 -9.71 -2.71 -15.09
CA TYR A 441 -9.60 -3.81 -14.13
C TYR A 441 -10.89 -4.00 -13.30
N GLY A 442 -12.03 -3.52 -13.84
CA GLY A 442 -13.37 -3.69 -13.30
C GLY A 442 -13.77 -2.64 -12.28
N SER A 443 -12.98 -2.46 -11.21
CA SER A 443 -13.30 -1.46 -10.18
C SER A 443 -12.99 -0.02 -10.61
N ASP A 444 -12.03 0.14 -11.50
CA ASP A 444 -11.50 1.42 -11.97
C ASP A 444 -10.61 1.18 -13.21
N LYS A 445 -10.05 2.25 -13.78
CA LYS A 445 -9.23 2.23 -15.00
C LYS A 445 -7.86 2.84 -14.72
N ASN A 446 -6.82 2.26 -15.32
CA ASN A 446 -5.48 2.84 -15.34
C ASN A 446 -5.15 3.26 -16.78
N ILE A 447 -4.82 4.54 -16.97
CA ILE A 447 -4.48 5.09 -18.27
C ILE A 447 -3.03 5.54 -18.22
N VAL A 448 -2.21 5.02 -19.13
CA VAL A 448 -0.80 5.40 -19.24
C VAL A 448 -0.51 5.98 -20.61
N LYS A 449 0.32 7.02 -20.64
CA LYS A 449 0.85 7.55 -21.89
C LYS A 449 1.78 6.52 -22.53
N VAL A 450 1.59 6.23 -23.82
CA VAL A 450 2.39 5.22 -24.50
C VAL A 450 3.79 5.72 -24.80
N LYS A 451 4.75 4.80 -24.75
CA LYS A 451 6.07 4.97 -25.35
C LYS A 451 6.11 4.17 -26.64
N TRP A 452 6.48 4.80 -27.75
CA TRP A 452 6.55 4.14 -29.05
C TRP A 452 7.93 3.53 -29.28
N ASN A 453 7.95 2.26 -29.68
CA ASN A 453 9.14 1.56 -30.16
C ASN A 453 8.83 0.96 -31.54
N GLY A 454 9.12 1.74 -32.58
CA GLY A 454 8.62 1.47 -33.93
C GLY A 454 7.09 1.55 -33.98
N ASP A 455 6.44 0.42 -34.26
CA ASP A 455 4.97 0.30 -34.31
C ASP A 455 4.35 -0.31 -33.05
N TRP A 456 5.17 -0.58 -32.03
CA TRP A 456 4.69 -1.03 -30.73
C TRP A 456 4.40 0.17 -29.82
N ALA A 457 3.17 0.24 -29.31
CA ALA A 457 2.83 1.11 -28.20
C ALA A 457 3.08 0.37 -26.89
N GLU A 458 3.98 0.91 -26.05
CA GLU A 458 4.38 0.28 -24.78
C GLU A 458 3.82 1.04 -23.58
N GLY A 459 3.30 0.29 -22.61
CA GLY A 459 2.82 0.78 -21.31
C GLY A 459 3.19 -0.18 -20.19
N LYS A 460 3.28 0.32 -18.95
CA LYS A 460 3.58 -0.48 -17.77
C LYS A 460 2.37 -0.54 -16.84
N PHE A 461 2.10 -1.71 -16.30
CA PHE A 461 0.96 -1.94 -15.42
C PHE A 461 1.33 -2.91 -14.30
N ASN A 462 0.67 -2.78 -13.16
CA ASN A 462 0.78 -3.69 -12.03
C ASN A 462 -0.60 -4.28 -11.64
N ARG A 463 -1.55 -4.25 -12.58
CA ARG A 463 -2.89 -4.84 -12.48
C ARG A 463 -3.18 -5.62 -13.75
N LEU A 464 -4.02 -6.63 -13.63
CA LEU A 464 -4.54 -7.39 -14.76
C LEU A 464 -5.97 -6.93 -15.06
N GLY A 465 -6.47 -7.25 -16.25
CA GLY A 465 -7.75 -6.74 -16.74
C GLY A 465 -7.82 -6.74 -18.26
N THR A 466 -8.62 -5.83 -18.82
CA THR A 466 -8.75 -5.66 -20.28
C THR A 466 -8.09 -4.36 -20.69
N ALA A 467 -7.07 -4.44 -21.55
CA ALA A 467 -6.34 -3.29 -22.04
C ALA A 467 -6.68 -2.98 -23.50
N LYS A 468 -6.62 -1.71 -23.89
CA LYS A 468 -6.70 -1.30 -25.30
C LYS A 468 -5.86 -0.06 -25.56
N LEU A 469 -5.35 0.05 -26.79
CA LEU A 469 -4.77 1.28 -27.30
C LEU A 469 -5.90 2.24 -27.68
N LEU A 470 -5.87 3.47 -27.19
CA LEU A 470 -6.87 4.50 -27.46
C LEU A 470 -6.20 5.76 -28.00
N ILE A 471 -6.80 6.39 -29.01
CA ILE A 471 -6.41 7.71 -29.49
C ILE A 471 -7.32 8.76 -28.85
N ASP A 472 -6.78 9.52 -27.90
CA ASP A 472 -7.55 10.49 -27.14
C ASP A 472 -7.27 11.92 -27.60
N ASN A 473 -8.27 12.54 -28.24
CA ASN A 473 -8.23 13.94 -28.67
C ASN A 473 -9.08 14.86 -27.77
N ASN A 474 -9.61 14.35 -26.66
CA ASN A 474 -10.51 15.13 -25.81
C ASN A 474 -9.70 16.10 -24.94
N LEU A 475 -10.13 17.35 -24.89
CA LEU A 475 -9.50 18.36 -24.06
C LEU A 475 -9.89 18.17 -22.58
N PRO A 476 -8.95 18.30 -21.64
CA PRO A 476 -9.29 18.49 -20.23
C PRO A 476 -9.99 19.84 -20.05
N SER A 477 -10.76 19.99 -18.98
CA SER A 477 -11.37 21.29 -18.65
C SER A 477 -11.47 21.50 -17.15
N VAL A 478 -11.69 22.76 -16.77
CA VAL A 478 -12.08 23.15 -15.42
C VAL A 478 -13.35 24.00 -15.46
N SER A 479 -14.10 24.01 -14.37
CA SER A 479 -15.27 24.86 -14.17
C SER A 479 -15.17 25.60 -12.84
N SER A 480 -15.50 26.89 -12.84
CA SER A 480 -15.61 27.72 -11.64
C SER A 480 -16.94 27.50 -10.93
N ASP A 481 -16.98 27.75 -9.63
CA ASP A 481 -18.22 27.89 -8.86
C ASP A 481 -18.74 29.34 -8.82
N TRP A 482 -18.04 30.26 -9.49
CA TRP A 482 -18.42 31.67 -9.64
C TRP A 482 -18.75 32.04 -11.09
N ALA A 483 -19.59 33.06 -11.25
CA ALA A 483 -19.92 33.67 -12.54
C ALA A 483 -18.89 34.74 -12.94
N GLU A 484 -18.72 34.96 -14.25
CA GLU A 484 -17.78 35.94 -14.80
C GLU A 484 -17.98 37.35 -14.20
N GLY A 485 -16.89 37.96 -13.75
CA GLY A 485 -16.84 39.34 -13.24
C GLY A 485 -17.45 39.54 -11.84
N VAL A 486 -17.93 38.48 -11.17
CA VAL A 486 -18.60 38.60 -9.87
C VAL A 486 -17.62 38.97 -8.75
N LEU A 487 -18.11 39.70 -7.74
CA LEU A 487 -17.39 39.91 -6.50
C LEU A 487 -17.32 38.61 -5.67
N VAL A 488 -16.12 38.08 -5.51
CA VAL A 488 -15.86 36.87 -4.70
C VAL A 488 -15.53 37.27 -3.26
N ASN A 489 -16.51 37.08 -2.38
CA ASN A 489 -16.35 37.35 -0.94
C ASN A 489 -15.84 36.15 -0.13
N ASN A 490 -15.84 34.95 -0.71
CA ASN A 490 -15.35 33.73 -0.06
C ASN A 490 -13.84 33.81 0.21
N SER A 491 -13.35 32.93 1.08
CA SER A 491 -11.93 32.83 1.42
C SER A 491 -11.08 32.12 0.36
N SER A 492 -11.71 31.53 -0.67
CA SER A 492 -11.02 30.74 -1.68
C SER A 492 -11.74 30.73 -3.04
N LEU A 493 -11.00 30.28 -4.06
CA LEU A 493 -11.50 29.94 -5.39
C LEU A 493 -11.47 28.42 -5.57
N LEU A 494 -12.57 27.85 -6.07
CA LEU A 494 -12.68 26.43 -6.38
C LEU A 494 -12.86 26.22 -7.89
N LEU A 495 -11.98 25.40 -8.47
CA LEU A 495 -12.09 24.93 -9.85
C LEU A 495 -12.28 23.41 -9.85
N LYS A 496 -13.36 22.94 -10.46
CA LYS A 496 -13.62 21.50 -10.63
C LYS A 496 -13.03 21.02 -11.94
N GLY A 497 -12.02 20.15 -11.88
CA GLY A 497 -11.38 19.56 -13.04
C GLY A 497 -12.20 18.41 -13.63
N THR A 498 -12.10 18.24 -14.94
CA THR A 498 -12.78 17.16 -15.67
C THR A 498 -11.93 16.69 -16.84
N THR A 499 -11.92 15.37 -17.05
CA THR A 499 -11.36 14.73 -18.25
C THR A 499 -12.24 13.56 -18.66
N LYS A 500 -12.28 13.27 -19.97
CA LYS A 500 -13.00 12.11 -20.50
C LYS A 500 -12.16 10.83 -20.41
N VAL A 501 -10.83 10.96 -20.58
CA VAL A 501 -9.87 9.85 -20.57
C VAL A 501 -8.67 10.26 -19.72
N GLY A 502 -8.20 9.33 -18.89
CA GLY A 502 -7.05 9.56 -18.03
C GLY A 502 -7.32 10.57 -16.92
N ASP A 503 -6.34 11.42 -16.66
CA ASP A 503 -6.33 12.41 -15.59
C ASP A 503 -5.82 13.76 -16.13
N ILE A 504 -6.05 14.85 -15.41
CA ILE A 504 -5.32 16.11 -15.57
C ILE A 504 -3.93 15.88 -14.96
N VAL A 505 -2.89 15.78 -15.78
CA VAL A 505 -1.51 15.53 -15.35
C VAL A 505 -0.71 16.82 -15.15
N SER A 506 -1.19 17.94 -15.68
CA SER A 506 -0.63 19.27 -15.43
C SER A 506 -1.74 20.31 -15.28
N PHE A 507 -1.57 21.21 -14.31
CA PHE A 507 -2.46 22.33 -14.03
C PHE A 507 -1.60 23.56 -13.71
N ARG A 508 -1.87 24.67 -14.39
CA ARG A 508 -1.24 25.97 -14.13
C ARG A 508 -2.33 27.04 -14.09
N ALA A 509 -2.35 27.85 -13.04
CA ALA A 509 -3.26 28.98 -12.92
C ALA A 509 -2.46 30.27 -12.71
N GLU A 510 -2.75 31.29 -13.51
CA GLU A 510 -2.07 32.57 -13.50
C GLU A 510 -3.10 33.69 -13.30
N LEU A 511 -2.96 34.44 -12.21
CA LEU A 511 -3.75 35.64 -11.93
C LEU A 511 -2.98 36.85 -12.47
N ASP A 512 -3.54 37.51 -13.48
CA ASP A 512 -2.92 38.65 -14.16
C ASP A 512 -1.47 38.37 -14.59
N GLY A 513 -1.21 37.15 -15.07
CA GLY A 513 0.10 36.68 -15.52
C GLY A 513 1.03 36.18 -14.42
N LYS A 514 0.59 36.11 -13.15
CA LYS A 514 1.39 35.57 -12.03
C LYS A 514 0.82 34.26 -11.52
N TRP A 515 1.68 33.25 -11.33
CA TRP A 515 1.25 31.93 -10.88
C TRP A 515 0.59 31.94 -9.50
N LEU A 516 -0.47 31.13 -9.32
CA LEU A 516 -1.15 30.89 -8.06
C LEU A 516 -1.01 29.43 -7.59
N ARG A 517 -0.81 29.26 -6.28
CA ARG A 517 -0.63 27.94 -5.62
C ARG A 517 -1.93 27.18 -5.36
N PHE A 518 -2.68 26.87 -6.41
CA PHE A 518 -3.86 26.01 -6.25
C PHE A 518 -3.46 24.64 -5.66
N ALA A 519 -4.07 24.30 -4.52
CA ALA A 519 -3.96 22.98 -3.93
C ALA A 519 -4.90 22.00 -4.63
N ARG A 520 -4.45 20.76 -4.84
CA ARG A 520 -5.25 19.75 -5.54
C ARG A 520 -5.81 18.71 -4.59
N ILE A 521 -7.13 18.58 -4.57
CA ILE A 521 -7.86 17.58 -3.78
C ILE A 521 -8.69 16.74 -4.75
N LYS A 522 -8.27 15.49 -4.99
CA LYS A 522 -8.83 14.65 -6.07
C LYS A 522 -8.80 15.43 -7.38
N ASP A 523 -9.95 15.71 -7.98
CA ASP A 523 -10.07 16.41 -9.27
C ASP A 523 -10.33 17.91 -9.11
N ASN A 524 -10.42 18.40 -7.88
CA ASN A 524 -10.67 19.80 -7.58
C ASN A 524 -9.36 20.54 -7.30
N PHE A 525 -9.32 21.80 -7.70
CA PHE A 525 -8.24 22.74 -7.46
C PHE A 525 -8.77 23.88 -6.59
N ASN A 526 -8.18 24.09 -5.43
CA ASN A 526 -8.60 25.10 -4.46
C ASN A 526 -7.47 26.09 -4.20
N TYR A 527 -7.72 27.37 -4.38
CA TYR A 527 -6.80 28.44 -4.00
C TYR A 527 -7.39 29.24 -2.85
N THR A 528 -6.75 29.16 -1.68
CA THR A 528 -7.09 30.04 -0.55
C THR A 528 -6.38 31.37 -0.75
N PHE A 529 -7.14 32.47 -0.73
CA PHE A 529 -6.59 33.81 -0.98
C PHE A 529 -5.46 34.14 -0.01
N ASP A 530 -4.38 34.68 -0.56
CA ASP A 530 -3.23 35.19 0.19
C ASP A 530 -2.77 36.54 -0.40
N GLU A 531 -1.56 36.98 -0.05
CA GLU A 531 -1.02 38.27 -0.46
C GLU A 531 -0.94 38.48 -1.99
N LYS A 532 -1.06 37.41 -2.80
CA LYS A 532 -1.09 37.53 -4.27
C LYS A 532 -2.44 37.98 -4.82
N CYS A 533 -3.50 37.96 -4.01
CA CYS A 533 -4.83 38.46 -4.36
C CYS A 533 -5.56 38.98 -3.11
N PRO A 534 -5.15 40.16 -2.59
CA PRO A 534 -5.68 40.71 -1.36
C PRO A 534 -7.12 41.22 -1.52
N LYS A 535 -7.91 41.22 -0.44
CA LYS A 535 -9.28 41.75 -0.46
C LYS A 535 -9.31 43.22 -0.92
N GLY A 536 -10.17 43.55 -1.88
CA GLY A 536 -10.28 44.90 -2.45
C GLY A 536 -9.28 45.22 -3.57
N SER A 537 -8.56 44.23 -4.11
CA SER A 537 -7.63 44.43 -5.23
C SER A 537 -8.31 44.65 -6.58
N GLY A 538 -9.64 44.58 -6.64
CA GLY A 538 -10.42 44.94 -7.82
C GLY A 538 -10.60 43.78 -8.79
N SER A 539 -10.62 44.08 -10.09
CA SER A 539 -10.89 43.10 -11.15
C SER A 539 -9.65 42.30 -11.50
N HIS A 540 -9.80 40.98 -11.63
CA HIS A 540 -8.73 40.07 -11.98
C HIS A 540 -9.11 39.12 -13.11
N THR A 541 -8.10 38.69 -13.85
CA THR A 541 -8.20 37.65 -14.87
C THR A 541 -7.38 36.43 -14.44
N LEU A 542 -8.05 35.28 -14.29
CA LEU A 542 -7.44 34.00 -13.99
C LEU A 542 -7.34 33.15 -15.27
N LYS A 543 -6.13 32.98 -15.79
CA LYS A 543 -5.84 32.09 -16.91
C LYS A 543 -5.43 30.73 -16.38
N VAL A 544 -6.13 29.67 -16.81
CA VAL A 544 -5.89 28.29 -16.39
C VAL A 544 -5.51 27.44 -17.59
N THR A 545 -4.35 26.79 -17.53
CA THR A 545 -3.89 25.82 -18.53
C THR A 545 -3.86 24.42 -17.92
N THR A 546 -4.51 23.46 -18.57
CA THR A 546 -4.55 22.05 -18.15
C THR A 546 -4.04 21.13 -19.25
N VAL A 547 -3.38 20.04 -18.86
CA VAL A 547 -2.91 18.99 -19.77
C VAL A 547 -3.41 17.64 -19.27
N ASN A 548 -4.00 16.83 -20.15
CA ASN A 548 -4.46 15.48 -19.78
C ASN A 548 -3.37 14.41 -20.01
N THR A 549 -3.61 13.17 -19.60
CA THR A 549 -2.68 12.05 -19.78
C THR A 549 -2.23 11.85 -21.23
N ALA A 550 -3.08 12.12 -22.21
CA ALA A 550 -2.75 12.00 -23.63
C ALA A 550 -1.86 13.15 -24.15
N GLY A 551 -1.70 14.24 -23.38
CA GLY A 551 -0.97 15.44 -23.78
C GLY A 551 -1.84 16.51 -24.45
N ASN A 552 -3.17 16.38 -24.39
CA ASN A 552 -4.09 17.41 -24.88
C ASN A 552 -4.08 18.59 -23.91
N THR A 553 -3.88 19.80 -24.46
CA THR A 553 -3.79 21.03 -23.67
C THR A 553 -5.01 21.90 -23.91
N ASN A 554 -5.60 22.41 -22.83
CA ASN A 554 -6.68 23.39 -22.88
C ASN A 554 -6.27 24.64 -22.08
N THR A 555 -6.70 25.82 -22.53
CA THR A 555 -6.53 27.08 -21.80
C THR A 555 -7.88 27.77 -21.67
N GLN A 556 -8.29 28.03 -20.43
CA GLN A 556 -9.54 28.70 -20.08
C GLN A 556 -9.22 29.97 -19.30
N THR A 557 -10.06 31.00 -19.45
CA THR A 557 -9.93 32.26 -18.73
C THR A 557 -11.20 32.51 -17.95
N PHE A 558 -11.04 32.95 -16.70
CA PHE A 558 -12.11 33.32 -15.79
C PHE A 558 -11.86 34.73 -15.26
N THR A 559 -12.91 35.50 -15.03
CA THR A 559 -12.83 36.84 -14.45
C THR A 559 -13.60 36.92 -13.14
N PHE A 560 -13.09 37.69 -12.18
CA PHE A 560 -13.76 37.97 -10.90
C PHE A 560 -13.26 39.29 -10.30
N GLN A 561 -14.00 39.81 -9.32
CA GLN A 561 -13.56 40.93 -8.49
C GLN A 561 -13.23 40.43 -7.07
N ARG A 562 -12.20 40.99 -6.44
CA ARG A 562 -11.76 40.60 -5.08
C ARG A 562 -11.94 41.68 -4.04
#